data_AF-A0A2L2Z8H4-F1
#
_entry.id   AF-A0A2L2Z8H4-F1
#
_cell.length_a   1.000
_cell.length_b   1.000
_cell.length_c   1.000
_cell.angle_alpha   90.00
_cell.angle_beta   90.00
_cell.angle_gamma   90.00
#
_symmetry.space_group_name_H-M   'P 1'
#
loop_
_entity.id
_entity.type
_entity.pdbx_description
1 polymer ?
#
loop_
_entity_poly.entity_id
_entity_poly.type
_entity_poly.pdbx_seq_one_letter_code
_entity_poly.pdbx_strand_id
1 'polypeptide(L)' 'LPLIKPYLRAVQSLNYKAINEALNGLLIEEVDIQGLRTSIDAFDNFDNIALAQRLVKHEQIEFRRIAAY' A
#
# COMPACT_ATOMS: atom_id res chain seq x y z
N LEU A 1 8.76 11.46 -8.79
CA LEU A 1 7.75 10.45 -9.19
C LEU A 1 8.48 9.19 -9.65
N PRO A 2 8.32 8.06 -8.96
CA PRO A 2 8.88 6.79 -9.39
C PRO A 2 8.30 6.42 -10.76
N LEU A 3 9.15 6.29 -11.79
CA LEU A 3 8.73 5.92 -13.16
C LEU A 3 7.95 4.59 -13.22
N ILE A 4 8.07 3.78 -12.17
CA ILE A 4 7.47 2.46 -12.06
C ILE A 4 6.02 2.46 -11.55
N LYS A 5 5.53 3.54 -10.92
CA LYS A 5 4.17 3.57 -10.31
C LYS A 5 3.05 3.27 -11.34
N PRO A 6 3.06 3.87 -12.55
CA PRO A 6 2.03 3.56 -13.57
C PRO A 6 2.08 2.10 -14.01
N TYR A 7 3.28 1.54 -14.15
CA TYR A 7 3.46 0.12 -14.47
C TYR A 7 2.89 -0.76 -13.36
N LEU A 8 3.29 -0.54 -12.11
CA LEU A 8 2.80 -1.32 -10.95
C LEU A 8 1.27 -1.27 -10.84
N ARG A 9 0.64 -0.12 -11.07
CA ARG A 9 -0.83 0.01 -11.11
C ARG A 9 -1.46 -0.80 -12.24
N ALA A 10 -0.85 -0.81 -13.43
CA ALA A 10 -1.36 -1.57 -14.58
C ALA A 10 -1.30 -3.09 -14.37
N VAL A 11 -0.26 -3.58 -13.69
CA VAL A 11 -0.07 -5.01 -13.42
C VAL A 11 -0.61 -5.47 -12.06
N GLN A 12 -1.13 -4.54 -11.23
CA GLN A 12 -1.66 -4.85 -9.90
C GLN A 12 -2.84 -5.83 -9.94
N SER A 13 -3.63 -5.83 -11.01
CA SER A 13 -4.76 -6.74 -11.20
C SER A 13 -4.41 -8.22 -11.15
N LEU A 14 -3.13 -8.56 -11.36
CA LEU A 14 -2.60 -9.92 -11.23
C LEU A 14 -2.41 -10.35 -9.76
N ASN A 15 -2.58 -9.43 -8.80
CA ASN A 15 -2.49 -9.65 -7.36
C ASN A 15 -1.20 -10.39 -6.94
N TYR A 16 -0.06 -10.05 -7.55
CA TYR A 16 1.24 -10.61 -7.14
C TYR A 16 1.77 -9.88 -5.91
N LYS A 17 2.23 -10.66 -4.93
CA LYS A 17 2.79 -10.16 -3.67
C LYS A 17 3.81 -9.04 -3.85
N ALA A 18 4.83 -9.27 -4.69
CA ALA A 18 5.88 -8.28 -4.91
C ALA A 18 5.36 -6.95 -5.51
N ILE A 19 4.31 -7.00 -6.33
CA ILE A 19 3.71 -5.81 -6.94
C ILE A 19 2.92 -5.03 -5.89
N ASN A 20 2.09 -5.73 -5.11
CA ASN A 20 1.29 -5.12 -4.06
C ASN A 20 2.18 -4.49 -2.98
N GLU A 21 3.22 -5.17 -2.54
CA GLU A 21 4.16 -4.64 -1.53
C GLU A 21 4.93 -3.43 -2.05
N ALA A 22 5.43 -3.49 -3.30
CA ALA A 22 6.12 -2.36 -3.91
C ALA A 22 5.19 -1.15 -4.05
N LEU A 23 3.97 -1.37 -4.56
CA LEU A 23 3.02 -0.29 -4.75
C LEU A 23 2.53 0.30 -3.43
N ASN A 24 2.20 -0.53 -2.43
CA ASN A 24 1.83 -0.06 -1.09
C ASN A 24 2.95 0.78 -0.46
N GLY A 25 4.22 0.36 -0.64
CA GLY A 25 5.39 1.12 -0.20
C GLY A 25 5.44 2.51 -0.83
N LEU A 26 5.27 2.62 -2.15
CA LEU A 26 5.25 3.90 -2.86
C LEU A 26 4.10 4.80 -2.40
N LEU A 27 2.91 4.23 -2.17
CA LEU A 27 1.75 5.00 -1.71
C LEU A 27 1.94 5.56 -0.30
N ILE A 28 2.64 4.82 0.57
CA ILE A 28 3.02 5.32 1.89
C ILE A 28 4.01 6.49 1.76
N GLU A 29 5.05 6.34 0.93
CA GLU A 29 6.07 7.39 0.72
C GLU A 29 5.47 8.67 0.12
N GLU A 30 4.47 8.54 -0.76
CA GLU A 30 3.77 9.66 -1.38
C GLU A 30 2.62 10.21 -0.51
N VAL A 31 2.37 9.63 0.67
CA VAL A 31 1.27 10.00 1.57
C VAL A 31 -0.11 9.85 0.89
N ASP A 32 -0.23 8.91 -0.05
CA ASP A 32 -1.44 8.61 -0.81
C ASP A 32 -2.32 7.61 -0.04
N ILE A 33 -3.01 8.12 0.99
CA ILE A 33 -3.85 7.35 1.92
C ILE A 33 -5.00 6.67 1.16
N GLN A 34 -5.68 7.40 0.27
CA GLN A 34 -6.81 6.87 -0.48
C GLN A 34 -6.34 5.80 -1.46
N GLY A 35 -5.22 6.04 -2.15
CA GLY A 35 -4.62 5.07 -3.04
C GLY A 35 -4.17 3.80 -2.33
N LEU A 36 -3.63 3.91 -1.11
CA LEU A 36 -3.27 2.77 -0.27
C LEU A 36 -4.50 1.97 0.16
N ARG A 37 -5.55 2.65 0.63
CA ARG A 37 -6.80 1.98 1.04
C ARG A 37 -7.42 1.20 -0.11
N THR A 38 -7.59 1.84 -1.27
CA THR A 38 -8.11 1.16 -2.46
C THR A 38 -7.22 0.00 -2.91
N SER A 39 -5.90 0.11 -2.75
CA SER A 39 -4.95 -0.94 -3.07
C SER A 39 -5.17 -2.19 -2.21
N ILE A 40 -5.21 -2.03 -0.88
CA ILE A 40 -5.34 -3.16 0.06
C ILE A 40 -6.76 -3.75 0.09
N ASP A 41 -7.79 -2.94 -0.18
CA ASP A 41 -9.19 -3.41 -0.24
C ASP A 41 -9.43 -4.28 -1.48
N ALA A 42 -8.75 -4.01 -2.59
CA ALA A 42 -8.93 -4.71 -3.86
C ALA A 42 -7.93 -5.86 -4.08
N PHE A 43 -6.74 -5.80 -3.46
CA PHE A 43 -5.63 -6.73 -3.71
C PHE A 43 -5.01 -7.19 -2.39
N ASP A 44 -5.39 -8.40 -1.95
CA ASP A 44 -5.11 -8.95 -0.62
C ASP A 44 -3.78 -9.72 -0.50
N ASN A 45 -3.10 -10.00 -1.61
CA ASN A 45 -1.87 -10.78 -1.60
C ASN A 45 -0.67 -9.88 -1.22
N PHE A 46 -0.49 -9.62 0.06
CA PHE A 46 0.66 -8.92 0.65
C PHE A 46 0.82 -9.32 2.12
N ASP A 47 1.95 -8.98 2.74
CA ASP A 47 2.11 -9.20 4.18
C ASP A 47 1.34 -8.15 4.99
N ASN A 48 0.10 -8.49 5.37
CA ASN A 48 -0.78 -7.59 6.12
C ASN A 48 -0.23 -7.26 7.52
N ILE A 49 0.37 -8.23 8.21
CA ILE A 49 0.92 -8.01 9.55
C ILE A 49 2.10 -7.04 9.48
N ALA A 50 3.03 -7.24 8.54
CA ALA A 50 4.17 -6.36 8.34
C ALA A 50 3.73 -4.94 7.94
N LEU A 51 2.73 -4.83 7.06
CA LEU A 51 2.16 -3.54 6.66
C LEU A 51 1.53 -2.81 7.85
N ALA A 52 0.69 -3.48 8.63
CA ALA A 52 0.05 -2.89 9.81
C ALA A 52 1.10 -2.40 10.83
N GLN A 53 2.13 -3.21 11.13
CA GLN A 53 3.21 -2.81 12.03
C GLN A 53 3.96 -1.56 11.56
N ARG A 54 4.13 -1.39 10.25
CA ARG A 54 4.72 -0.19 9.64
C ARG A 54 3.79 1.01 9.79
N LEU A 55 2.50 0.85 9.50
CA LEU A 55 1.51 1.92 9.50
C LEU A 55 1.18 2.43 10.91
N VAL A 56 1.16 1.58 11.95
CA VAL A 56 0.92 1.99 13.34
C VAL A 56 1.97 3.00 13.85
N LYS A 57 3.21 2.90 13.37
CA LYS A 57 4.33 3.78 13.75
C LYS A 57 4.40 5.07 12.91
N HIS A 58 3.53 5.23 11.92
CA HIS A 58 3.56 6.36 10.99
C HIS A 58 3.08 7.64 11.68
N GLU A 59 3.66 8.81 11.33
CA GLU A 59 3.36 10.09 12.01
C GLU A 59 1.92 10.57 11.76
N GLN A 60 1.41 10.36 10.55
CA GLN A 60 0.04 10.69 10.13
C GLN A 60 -0.98 9.70 10.72
N ILE A 61 -1.99 10.24 11.40
CA ILE A 61 -3.07 9.46 12.05
C ILE A 61 -3.83 8.59 11.05
N GLU A 62 -4.02 9.05 9.81
CA GLU A 62 -4.80 8.33 8.81
C GLU A 62 -4.15 7.00 8.39
N PHE A 63 -2.83 6.90 8.36
CA PHE A 63 -2.16 5.62 8.14
C PHE A 63 -2.33 4.68 9.34
N ARG A 64 -2.31 5.22 10.57
CA ARG A 64 -2.60 4.42 11.77
C ARG A 64 -4.02 3.87 11.79
N ARG A 65 -4.99 4.59 11.21
CA ARG A 65 -6.37 4.11 11.03
C ARG A 65 -6.45 2.94 10.06
N ILE A 66 -5.72 3.00 8.94
CA ILE A 66 -5.63 1.89 7.98
C ILE A 66 -5.01 0.65 8.66
N ALA A 67 -4.03 0.84 9.54
CA ALA A 67 -3.39 -0.27 10.25
C ALA A 67 -4.31 -1.04 11.22
N ALA A 68 -5.40 -0.40 11.65
CA ALA A 68 -6.37 -0.96 12.58
C ALA A 68 -7.62 -1.53 11.88
N TYR A 69 -7.69 -1.40 10.56
CA TYR A 69 -8.74 -1.94 9.69
C TYR A 69 -8.44 -3.39 9.33
#